data_AF-W1VJY7-F1
#
_entry.id   AF-W1VJY7-F1
#
_cell.length_a   1.000
_cell.length_b   1.000
_cell.length_c   1.000
_cell.angle_alpha   90.00
_cell.angle_beta   90.00
_cell.angle_gamma   90.00
#
_symmetry.space_group_name_H-M   'P 1'
#
loop_
_entity.id
_entity.type
_entity.pdbx_description
1 polymer ?
#
loop_
_entity_poly.entity_id
_entity_poly.type
_entity_poly.pdbx_seq_one_letter_code
_entity_poly.pdbx_strand_id
1 'polypeptide(L)' 'SLPQFWVAGGAAIVWLLVAGGVIYTIGGVIYARKRPDPFPRWFGFHEVFHVCTVAAWVCQCVACYLAVLG' A
#
# COMPACT_ATOMS: atom_id res chain seq x y z
N SER A 1 6.74 1.93 -23.99
CA SER A 1 6.92 3.37 -23.68
C SER A 1 5.91 3.74 -22.60
N LEU A 2 6.28 4.58 -21.62
CA LEU A 2 5.40 5.09 -20.54
C LEU A 2 3.96 5.48 -20.98
N PRO A 3 3.75 6.08 -22.18
CA PRO A 3 2.40 6.33 -22.70
C PRO A 3 1.52 5.09 -22.85
N GLN A 4 2.09 3.91 -23.09
CA GLN A 4 1.33 2.67 -23.31
C GLN A 4 0.75 2.10 -21.99
N PHE A 5 1.43 2.32 -20.87
CA PHE A 5 0.90 2.03 -19.54
C PHE A 5 -0.29 2.93 -19.20
N TRP A 6 -0.27 4.19 -19.63
CA TRP A 6 -1.33 5.16 -19.36
C TRP A 6 -2.62 4.90 -20.16
N VAL A 7 -2.50 4.34 -21.38
CA VAL A 7 -3.60 4.24 -22.35
C VAL A 7 -4.34 2.89 -22.32
N ALA A 8 -3.71 1.78 -21.89
CA ALA A 8 -4.34 0.45 -21.88
C ALA A 8 -4.72 -0.10 -20.47
N GLY A 9 -3.98 0.25 -19.40
CA GLY A 9 -4.27 -0.16 -18.01
C GLY A 9 -4.20 0.98 -16.97
N GLY A 10 -4.12 2.23 -17.45
CA GLY A 10 -3.35 3.29 -16.79
C GLY A 10 -3.93 3.92 -15.54
N ALA A 11 -5.23 4.18 -15.47
CA ALA A 11 -5.80 4.82 -14.28
C ALA A 11 -5.84 3.87 -13.09
N ALA A 12 -6.23 2.61 -13.29
CA ALA A 12 -6.34 1.62 -12.23
C ALA A 12 -4.99 1.28 -11.60
N ILE A 13 -3.97 1.03 -12.44
CA ILE A 13 -2.59 0.78 -11.99
C ILE A 13 -2.07 1.97 -11.18
N VAL A 14 -2.25 3.19 -11.68
CA VAL A 14 -1.78 4.41 -10.99
C VAL A 14 -2.49 4.60 -9.66
N TRP A 15 -3.80 4.41 -9.59
CA TRP A 15 -4.54 4.49 -8.34
C TRP A 15 -4.11 3.43 -7.32
N LEU A 16 -3.81 2.21 -7.76
CA LEU A 16 -3.28 1.16 -6.89
C LEU A 16 -1.89 1.51 -6.34
N LEU A 17 -1.02 2.07 -7.17
CA LEU A 17 0.32 2.52 -6.73
C LEU A 17 0.21 3.68 -5.74
N VAL A 18 -0.63 4.68 -6.03
CA VAL A 18 -0.88 5.82 -5.14
C VAL A 18 -1.47 5.35 -3.81
N ALA A 19 -2.50 4.50 -3.85
CA ALA A 19 -3.12 3.94 -2.65
C ALA A 19 -2.11 3.15 -1.82
N GLY A 20 -1.31 2.28 -2.45
CA GLY A 20 -0.25 1.53 -1.77
C GLY A 20 0.77 2.44 -1.08
N GLY A 21 1.23 3.49 -1.77
CA GLY A 21 2.15 4.48 -1.21
C GLY A 21 1.57 5.24 -0.02
N VAL A 22 0.30 5.67 -0.11
CA VAL A 22 -0.41 6.34 0.99
C VAL A 22 -0.55 5.41 2.20
N ILE A 23 -0.99 4.17 1.99
CA ILE A 23 -1.17 3.18 3.08
C ILE A 23 0.18 2.91 3.77
N TYR A 24 1.24 2.69 3.01
CA TYR A 24 2.58 2.47 3.57
C TYR A 24 3.07 3.67 4.39
N THR A 25 2.82 4.89 3.89
CA THR A 25 3.21 6.14 4.56
C THR A 25 2.44 6.31 5.87
N ILE A 26 1.13 6.04 5.88
CA ILE A 26 0.30 6.05 7.10
C ILE A 26 0.87 5.08 8.13
N GLY A 27 1.19 3.85 7.72
CA GLY A 27 1.84 2.87 8.59
C GLY A 27 3.17 3.39 9.17
N GLY A 28 4.01 4.01 8.34
CA GLY A 28 5.29 4.59 8.78
C GLY A 28 5.10 5.74 9.79
N VAL A 29 4.10 6.59 9.60
CA VAL A 29 3.74 7.64 10.56
C VAL A 29 3.28 7.04 11.88
N ILE A 30 2.44 6.00 11.85
CA ILE A 30 1.98 5.27 13.05
C ILE A 30 3.17 4.66 13.80
N TYR A 31 4.10 4.03 13.07
CA TYR A 31 5.31 3.45 13.64
C TYR A 31 6.19 4.52 14.31
N ALA A 32 6.40 5.66 13.65
CA ALA A 32 7.20 6.76 14.18
C ALA A 32 6.55 7.41 15.43
N ARG A 33 5.22 7.55 15.44
CA ARG A 33 4.47 8.12 16.56
C ARG A 33 4.24 7.13 17.70
N LYS A 34 4.50 5.83 17.48
CA LYS A 34 4.19 4.73 18.41
C LYS A 34 2.72 4.73 18.87
N ARG A 35 1.82 5.21 18.00
CA ARG A 35 0.38 5.35 18.22
C ARG A 35 -0.33 5.25 16.87
N PRO A 36 -1.53 4.64 16.78
CA PRO A 36 -2.34 4.10 17.89
C PRO A 36 -1.79 2.77 18.42
N ASP A 37 -2.25 2.39 19.61
CA ASP A 37 -1.96 1.10 20.25
C ASP A 37 -3.29 0.44 20.63
N PRO A 38 -3.99 -0.21 19.66
CA PRO A 38 -5.36 -0.67 19.85
C PRO A 38 -5.51 -1.71 20.95
N PHE A 39 -4.56 -2.66 21.00
CA PHE A 39 -4.53 -3.74 21.98
C PHE A 39 -3.09 -3.96 22.47
N PRO A 40 -2.62 -3.22 23.49
CA PRO A 40 -1.20 -3.19 23.91
C PRO A 40 -0.57 -4.54 24.26
N ARG A 41 -1.38 -5.58 24.50
CA ARG A 41 -0.92 -6.94 24.79
C ARG A 41 -0.76 -7.83 23.56
N TRP A 42 -1.40 -7.50 22.43
CA TRP A 42 -1.56 -8.42 21.29
C TRP A 42 -1.38 -7.76 19.93
N PHE A 43 -1.72 -6.48 19.81
CA PHE A 43 -1.76 -5.76 18.54
C PHE A 43 -1.62 -4.25 18.78
N GLY A 44 -0.39 -3.76 18.71
CA GLY A 44 -0.03 -2.37 18.89
C GLY A 44 0.42 -1.67 17.62
N PHE A 45 1.13 -0.55 17.77
CA PHE A 45 1.57 0.28 16.65
C PHE A 45 2.47 -0.46 15.65
N HIS A 46 3.24 -1.45 16.12
CA HIS A 46 4.15 -2.24 15.31
C HIS A 46 3.37 -3.17 14.37
N GLU A 47 2.34 -3.83 14.90
CA GLU A 47 1.48 -4.72 14.14
C GLU A 47 0.57 -3.93 13.19
N VAL A 48 0.12 -2.73 13.59
CA VAL A 48 -0.58 -1.80 12.68
C VAL A 48 0.31 -1.43 11.49
N PHE A 49 1.59 -1.11 11.73
CA PHE A 49 2.55 -0.87 10.65
C PHE A 49 2.67 -2.07 9.72
N HIS A 50 2.82 -3.28 10.26
CA HIS A 50 2.87 -4.50 9.45
C HIS A 50 1.62 -4.70 8.59
N VAL A 51 0.42 -4.48 9.14
CA VAL A 51 -0.82 -4.59 8.37
C VAL A 51 -0.87 -3.56 7.25
N CYS A 52 -0.46 -2.31 7.50
CA CYS A 52 -0.33 -1.29 6.46
C CYS A 52 0.68 -1.71 5.38
N THR A 53 1.84 -2.26 5.76
CA THR A 53 2.84 -2.74 4.81
C THR A 53 2.30 -3.87 3.93
N VAL A 54 1.59 -4.85 4.51
CA VAL A 54 0.96 -5.95 3.77
C VAL A 54 -0.11 -5.43 2.83
N ALA A 55 -0.99 -4.53 3.30
CA ALA A 55 -2.03 -3.93 2.46
C ALA A 55 -1.43 -3.12 1.29
N ALA A 56 -0.37 -2.35 1.54
CA ALA A 56 0.35 -1.63 0.50
C ALA A 56 0.97 -2.60 -0.53
N TRP A 57 1.57 -3.69 -0.07
CA TRP A 57 2.12 -4.74 -0.94
C TRP A 57 1.03 -5.35 -1.83
N VAL A 58 -0.15 -5.66 -1.28
CA VAL A 58 -1.29 -6.18 -2.08
C VAL A 58 -1.67 -5.21 -3.19
N CYS A 59 -1.82 -3.91 -2.91
CA CYS A 59 -2.14 -2.92 -3.94
C CYS A 59 -1.11 -2.92 -5.07
N GLN A 60 0.17 -2.93 -4.72
CA GLN A 60 1.27 -2.90 -5.70
C GLN A 60 1.38 -4.21 -6.47
N CYS A 61 1.17 -5.36 -5.82
CA CYS A 61 1.12 -6.65 -6.49
C CYS A 61 -0.02 -6.73 -7.50
N VAL A 62 -1.22 -6.27 -7.15
CA VAL A 62 -2.35 -6.21 -8.09
C VAL A 62 -2.01 -5.27 -9.25
N ALA A 63 -1.39 -4.12 -8.99
CA ALA A 63 -0.92 -3.21 -10.03
C ALA A 63 0.08 -3.89 -10.99
N CYS A 64 1.03 -4.66 -10.44
CA CYS A 64 1.97 -5.45 -11.24
C CYS A 64 1.28 -6.53 -12.07
N TYR A 65 0.33 -7.27 -11.49
CA TYR A 65 -0.43 -8.27 -12.24
C TYR A 65 -1.24 -7.65 -13.37
N LEU A 66 -1.92 -6.52 -13.12
CA LEU A 66 -2.64 -5.78 -14.16
C LEU A 66 -1.69 -5.23 -15.23
N ALA A 67 -0.48 -4.81 -14.85
CA ALA A 67 0.52 -4.30 -15.80
C ALA A 67 1.13 -5.40 -16.69
N VAL A 68 1.16 -6.65 -16.21
CA VAL A 68 1.82 -7.78 -16.90
C VAL A 68 0.82 -8.68 -17.62
N LEU A 69 -0.36 -8.88 -17.05
CA LEU A 69 -1.39 -9.81 -17.55
C LEU A 69 -2.61 -9.08 -18.15
N GLY A 70 -2.73 -7.77 -17.93
CA GLY A 70 -3.83 -6.94 -18.40
C GLY A 70 -3.58 -6.30 -19.76
#